data_AF-A0A0F9GGY2-F1
#
_entry.id   AF-A0A0F9GGY2-F1
#
_cell.length_a   1.000
_cell.length_b   1.000
_cell.length_c   1.000
_cell.angle_alpha   90.00
_cell.angle_beta   90.00
_cell.angle_gamma   90.00
#
_symmetry.space_group_name_H-M   'P 1'
#
loop_
_entity.id
_entity.type
_entity.pdbx_description
1 polymer ?
#
loop_
_entity_poly.entity_id
_entity_poly.type
_entity_poly.pdbx_seq_one_letter_code
_entity_poly.pdbx_strand_id
1 'polypeptide(L)'
;MPYIKKDDRWPYNQSLTHLISDLAEGGWKVGDVTYVVYCIVQHWFCDKPSYQVIAEIEGMLGKVRSEFDRRYAFNYEDKKIRDNGDVLYTDIERESRVAELKQGDNNDDT
;
A
#
# COMPACT_ATOMS: atom_id res chain seq x y z
N MET A 1 -4.27 13.63 -2.22
CA MET A 1 -5.73 13.75 -2.49
C MET A 1 -6.02 14.83 -3.52
N PRO A 2 -6.48 14.46 -4.73
CA PRO A 2 -6.73 15.42 -5.82
C PRO A 2 -7.88 16.41 -5.53
N TYR A 3 -8.78 16.06 -4.61
CA TYR A 3 -10.01 16.81 -4.30
C TYR A 3 -9.87 17.88 -3.21
N ILE A 4 -8.72 17.99 -2.54
CA ILE A 4 -8.45 19.06 -1.55
C ILE A 4 -7.79 20.23 -2.30
N LYS A 5 -8.29 21.46 -2.17
CA LYS A 5 -7.69 22.62 -2.86
C LYS A 5 -6.28 22.88 -2.33
N LYS A 6 -5.43 23.55 -3.11
CA LYS A 6 -4.05 23.85 -2.68
C LYS A 6 -4.04 24.72 -1.42
N ASP A 7 -4.90 25.73 -1.38
CA ASP A 7 -4.99 26.66 -0.25
C ASP A 7 -5.46 25.96 1.03
N ASP A 8 -6.36 24.98 0.90
CA ASP A 8 -6.83 24.18 2.05
C ASP A 8 -5.71 23.30 2.64
N ARG A 9 -4.63 23.02 1.89
CA ARG A 9 -3.49 22.21 2.39
C ARG A 9 -2.49 23.05 3.18
N TRP A 10 -2.39 24.34 2.87
CA TRP A 10 -1.36 25.23 3.40
C TRP A 10 -1.28 25.25 4.93
N PRO A 11 -2.41 25.34 5.67
CA PRO A 11 -2.37 25.37 7.14
C PRO A 11 -1.71 24.13 7.77
N TYR A 12 -1.79 22.98 7.10
CA TYR A 12 -1.24 21.72 7.62
C TYR A 12 0.24 21.55 7.27
N ASN A 13 0.69 22.09 6.13
CA ASN A 13 2.04 21.85 5.61
C ASN A 13 3.14 22.29 6.58
N GLN A 14 2.94 23.39 7.31
CA GLN A 14 3.95 23.88 8.25
C GLN A 14 4.17 22.88 9.39
N SER A 15 3.11 22.42 10.04
CA SER A 15 3.19 21.42 11.12
C SER A 15 3.65 20.05 10.62
N LEU A 16 3.20 19.65 9.43
CA LEU A 16 3.61 18.38 8.81
C LEU A 16 5.10 18.36 8.46
N THR A 17 5.69 19.51 8.10
CA THR A 17 7.11 19.58 7.71
C THR A 17 8.03 19.11 8.83
N HIS A 18 7.83 19.61 10.06
CA HIS A 18 8.67 19.21 11.19
C HIS A 18 8.46 17.73 11.55
N LEU A 19 7.21 17.29 11.64
CA LEU A 19 6.88 15.90 11.94
C LEU A 19 7.46 14.91 10.92
N ILE A 20 7.42 15.26 9.63
CA ILE A 20 8.03 14.45 8.56
C ILE A 20 9.56 14.40 8.72
N SER A 21 10.20 15.52 9.10
CA SER A 21 11.65 15.55 9.37
C SER A 21 12.02 14.62 10.52
N ASP A 22 11.31 14.70 11.64
CA ASP A 22 11.57 13.88 12.83
C ASP A 22 11.40 12.38 12.52
N LEU A 23 10.34 12.01 11.80
CA LEU A 23 10.10 10.62 11.38
C LEU A 23 11.16 10.13 10.39
N ALA A 24 11.63 10.99 9.50
CA ALA A 24 12.69 10.66 8.54
C ALA A 24 14.04 10.45 9.24
N GLU A 25 14.41 11.32 10.17
CA GLU A 25 15.61 11.18 11.02
C GLU A 25 15.55 9.91 11.87
N GLY A 26 14.36 9.55 12.35
CA GLY A 26 14.10 8.30 13.06
C GLY A 26 14.11 7.04 12.18
N GLY A 27 14.21 7.18 10.85
CA GLY A 27 14.28 6.07 9.90
C GLY A 27 12.93 5.44 9.56
N TRP A 28 11.83 6.18 9.66
CA TRP A 28 10.47 5.72 9.30
C TRP A 28 10.06 4.41 9.99
N LYS A 29 10.37 4.28 11.29
CA LYS A 29 9.99 3.10 12.07
C LYS A 29 8.47 2.94 12.05
N VAL A 30 8.01 1.74 11.70
CA VAL A 30 6.58 1.43 11.56
C VAL A 30 5.80 1.82 12.81
N GLY A 31 6.31 1.50 14.00
CA GLY A 31 5.67 1.84 15.28
C GLY A 31 5.47 3.34 15.49
N ASP A 32 6.46 4.15 15.15
CA ASP A 32 6.43 5.61 15.36
C ASP A 32 5.40 6.25 14.41
N VAL A 33 5.41 5.85 13.14
CA VAL A 33 4.43 6.32 12.15
C VAL A 33 3.01 5.88 12.54
N THR A 34 2.84 4.64 12.98
CA THR A 34 1.55 4.13 13.47
C THR A 34 1.07 4.92 14.68
N TYR A 35 1.94 5.24 15.64
CA TYR A 35 1.60 6.04 16.82
C TYR A 35 1.10 7.44 16.43
N VAL A 36 1.80 8.12 15.52
CA VAL A 36 1.41 9.45 15.03
C VAL A 36 0.02 9.42 14.39
N VAL A 37 -0.24 8.44 13.50
CA VAL A 37 -1.54 8.29 12.86
C VAL A 37 -2.62 7.96 13.89
N TYR A 38 -2.31 7.09 14.87
CA TYR A 38 -3.20 6.75 15.98
C TYR A 38 -3.60 8.00 16.78
N CYS A 39 -2.64 8.86 17.15
CA CYS A 39 -2.92 10.09 17.86
C CYS A 39 -3.88 11.01 17.08
N ILE A 40 -3.70 11.14 15.77
CA ILE A 40 -4.58 11.95 14.92
C ILE A 40 -6.01 11.41 14.96
N VAL A 41 -6.20 10.11 14.72
CA VAL A 41 -7.54 9.52 14.68
C VAL A 41 -8.20 9.45 16.06
N GLN A 42 -7.41 9.27 17.12
CA GLN A 42 -7.89 9.30 18.49
C GLN A 42 -8.46 10.69 18.83
N HIS A 43 -7.73 11.77 18.51
CA HIS A 43 -8.21 13.14 18.75
C HIS A 43 -9.46 13.45 17.93
N TRP A 44 -9.52 13.01 16.67
CA TRP A 44 -10.72 13.15 15.85
C TRP A 44 -11.92 12.41 16.47
N PHE A 45 -11.74 11.16 16.91
CA PHE A 45 -12.81 10.42 17.57
C PHE A 45 -13.25 11.07 18.88
N CYS A 46 -12.31 11.53 19.71
CA CYS A 46 -12.57 12.15 21.00
C CYS A 46 -13.33 13.49 20.88
N ASP A 47 -13.19 14.22 19.78
CA ASP A 47 -13.94 15.46 19.53
C ASP A 47 -15.45 15.20 19.45
N LYS A 48 -15.86 14.10 18.79
CA LYS A 48 -17.28 13.71 18.68
C LYS A 48 -17.47 12.19 18.60
N PRO A 49 -17.42 11.48 19.75
CA PRO A 49 -17.49 10.03 19.78
C PRO A 49 -18.82 9.51 19.21
N SER A 50 -18.77 8.79 18.09
CA SER A 50 -19.94 8.13 17.52
C SER A 50 -19.53 7.03 16.54
N TYR A 51 -20.42 6.08 16.29
CA TYR A 51 -20.20 5.05 15.28
C TYR A 51 -20.03 5.64 13.88
N GLN A 52 -20.74 6.73 13.58
CA GLN A 52 -20.56 7.46 12.33
C GLN A 52 -19.12 7.97 12.17
N VAL A 53 -18.55 8.58 13.22
CA VAL A 53 -17.17 9.06 13.19
C VAL A 53 -16.18 7.90 13.04
N ILE A 54 -16.44 6.73 13.65
CA ILE A 54 -15.64 5.52 13.43
C ILE A 54 -15.64 5.15 11.93
N ALA A 55 -16.82 5.06 11.31
CA ALA A 55 -16.94 4.73 9.89
C ALA A 55 -16.28 5.78 8.98
N GLU A 56 -16.34 7.06 9.34
CA GLU A 56 -15.67 8.15 8.62
C GLU A 56 -14.14 8.03 8.70
N ILE A 57 -13.60 7.72 9.88
CA ILE A 57 -12.16 7.49 10.09
C ILE A 57 -11.69 6.28 9.28
N GLU A 58 -12.39 5.14 9.37
CA GLU A 58 -12.06 3.93 8.62
C GLU A 58 -12.10 4.18 7.10
N GLY A 59 -13.15 4.85 6.63
CA GLY A 59 -13.28 5.24 5.23
C GLY A 59 -12.18 6.19 4.77
N MET A 60 -11.75 7.12 5.62
CA MET A 60 -10.63 8.03 5.33
C MET A 60 -9.31 7.26 5.23
N LEU A 61 -9.00 6.37 6.17
CA LEU A 61 -7.78 5.55 6.15
C LEU A 61 -7.73 4.66 4.90
N GLY A 62 -8.87 4.07 4.53
CA GLY A 62 -9.01 3.30 3.28
C GLY A 62 -8.67 4.13 2.05
N LYS A 63 -9.17 5.37 1.97
CA LYS A 63 -8.84 6.29 0.86
C LYS A 63 -7.36 6.67 0.83
N VAL A 64 -6.72 6.87 1.99
CA VAL A 64 -5.28 7.16 2.06
C VAL A 64 -4.47 6.01 1.46
N ARG A 65 -4.78 4.76 1.86
CA ARG A 65 -4.17 3.56 1.27
C ARG A 65 -4.38 3.51 -0.24
N SER A 66 -5.62 3.63 -0.72
CA SER A 66 -5.91 3.53 -2.16
C SER A 66 -5.19 4.59 -2.99
N GLU A 67 -5.05 5.83 -2.49
CA GLU A 67 -4.29 6.87 -3.20
C GLU A 67 -2.78 6.62 -3.15
N PHE A 68 -2.25 6.04 -2.06
CA PHE A 68 -0.86 5.59 -2.01
C PHE A 68 -0.59 4.49 -3.04
N ASP A 69 -1.45 3.46 -3.08
CA ASP A 69 -1.32 2.35 -4.01
C ASP A 69 -1.34 2.83 -5.46
N ARG A 70 -2.31 3.69 -5.80
CA ARG A 70 -2.46 4.28 -7.14
C ARG A 70 -1.26 5.14 -7.56
N ARG A 71 -0.63 5.85 -6.63
CA ARG A 71 0.46 6.79 -6.93
C ARG A 71 1.83 6.14 -6.93
N TYR A 72 2.03 5.14 -6.08
CA TYR A 72 3.35 4.61 -5.78
C TYR A 72 3.42 3.10 -5.93
N ALA A 73 2.53 2.33 -5.29
CA ALA A 73 2.62 0.87 -5.28
C ALA A 73 2.45 0.28 -6.68
N PHE A 74 1.37 0.62 -7.40
CA PHE A 74 1.12 0.04 -8.73
C PHE A 74 2.19 0.44 -9.74
N ASN A 75 2.66 1.69 -9.71
CA ASN A 75 3.77 2.13 -10.58
C ASN A 75 5.07 1.36 -10.28
N TYR A 76 5.32 1.05 -9.01
CA TYR A 76 6.45 0.25 -8.59
C TYR A 76 6.30 -1.23 -9.00
N GLU A 77 5.11 -1.80 -8.83
CA GLU A 77 4.78 -3.16 -9.25
C GLU A 77 4.91 -3.33 -10.76
N ASP A 78 4.32 -2.43 -11.56
CA ASP A 78 4.46 -2.41 -13.01
C ASP A 78 5.93 -2.38 -13.44
N LYS A 79 6.74 -1.55 -12.76
CA LYS A 79 8.18 -1.51 -13.00
C LYS A 79 8.82 -2.87 -12.68
N LYS A 80 8.48 -3.50 -11.55
CA LYS A 80 9.02 -4.81 -11.17
C LYS A 80 8.58 -5.93 -12.09
N ILE A 81 7.36 -5.90 -12.60
CA ILE A 81 6.86 -6.82 -13.61
C ILE A 81 7.68 -6.70 -14.89
N ARG A 82 7.97 -5.47 -15.36
CA ARG A 82 8.83 -5.28 -16.54
C ARG A 82 10.28 -5.73 -16.31
N ASP A 83 10.82 -5.46 -15.12
CA ASP A 83 12.22 -5.74 -14.79
C ASP A 83 12.47 -7.24 -14.53
N ASN A 84 11.52 -7.93 -13.88
CA ASN A 84 11.69 -9.30 -13.39
C ASN A 84 10.77 -10.33 -14.07
N GLY A 85 9.81 -9.90 -14.89
CA GLY A 85 8.70 -10.72 -15.35
C GLY A 85 7.55 -10.78 -14.35
N ASP A 86 6.35 -11.09 -14.85
CA ASP A 86 5.16 -11.31 -14.03
C ASP A 86 5.07 -12.77 -13.53
N VAL A 87 4.43 -12.97 -12.39
CA VAL A 87 4.18 -14.31 -11.82
C VAL A 87 2.79 -14.77 -12.24
N LEU A 88 2.69 -15.32 -13.47
CA LEU A 88 1.43 -15.90 -13.98
C LEU A 88 1.19 -17.34 -13.48
N TYR A 89 2.28 -18.06 -13.21
CA TYR A 89 2.29 -19.41 -12.64
C TYR A 89 3.39 -19.48 -11.59
N THR A 90 3.12 -20.20 -10.50
CA THR A 90 4.17 -20.54 -9.53
C THR A 90 5.24 -21.40 -10.19
N ASP A 91 6.47 -21.34 -9.67
CA ASP A 91 7.55 -22.18 -10.20
C ASP A 91 7.22 -23.67 -10.04
N ILE A 92 6.50 -24.02 -8.96
CA ILE A 92 5.96 -25.37 -8.71
C ILE A 92 5.03 -25.82 -9.86
N GLU A 93 4.10 -24.97 -10.28
CA GLU A 93 3.17 -25.29 -11.37
C GLU A 93 3.87 -25.39 -12.73
N ARG A 94 4.92 -24.58 -12.97
CA ARG A 94 5.74 -24.69 -14.19
C ARG A 94 6.49 -26.01 -14.23
N GLU A 95 7.12 -26.40 -13.12
CA GLU A 95 7.87 -27.64 -13.01
C GLU A 95 6.98 -28.86 -13.24
N SER A 96 5.79 -28.89 -12.63
CA SER A 96 4.80 -29.97 -12.84
C SER A 96 4.36 -30.07 -14.30
N ARG A 97 4.06 -28.94 -14.97
CA ARG A 97 3.67 -28.93 -16.40
C ARG A 97 4.81 -29.39 -17.32
N VAL A 98 6.04 -29.02 -17.04
CA VAL A 98 7.21 -29.50 -17.79
C VAL A 98 7.42 -31.00 -17.58
N ALA A 99 7.19 -31.51 -16.38
CA ALA A 99 7.28 -32.95 -16.10
C ALA A 99 6.20 -33.76 -16.82
N GLU A 100 4.96 -33.26 -16.87
CA GLU A 100 3.85 -33.89 -17.59
C GLU A 100 4.09 -33.95 -19.11
N LEU A 101 4.59 -32.85 -19.71
CA LEU A 101 4.92 -32.81 -21.14
C LEU A 101 6.04 -33.80 -21.50
N LYS A 102 7.08 -33.94 -20.66
CA LYS A 102 8.17 -34.91 -20.87
C LYS A 102 7.74 -36.37 -20.74
N GLN A 103 6.65 -36.65 -20.04
CA GLN A 103 6.10 -38.00 -19.91
C GLN A 103 5.18 -38.38 -21.08
N GLY A 104 4.54 -37.40 -21.73
CA GLY A 104 3.73 -37.60 -22.93
C GLY A 104 4.55 -37.99 -24.17
N ASP A 105 5.68 -37.31 -24.40
CA ASP A 105 6.54 -37.57 -25.59
C ASP A 105 7.23 -38.95 -25.57
N ASN A 106 7.38 -39.60 -24.41
CA ASN A 106 8.02 -40.91 -24.31
C ASN A 106 7.07 -42.10 -24.55
N ASN A 107 5.78 -41.86 -24.76
CA ASN A 107 4.77 -42.92 -24.91
C ASN A 107 4.25 -43.10 -26.36
N ASP A 108 4.68 -42.27 -27.32
CA ASP A 108 4.23 -42.33 -28.72
C ASP A 108 5.15 -43.17 -29.66
N ASP A 109 6.22 -43.79 -29.13
CA ASP A 109 7.20 -44.59 -29.89
C ASP A 109 7.08 -46.12 -29.64
N THR A 110 5.91 -46.65 -29.24
CA THR A 110 5.69 -48.12 -29.08
C THR A 110 4.60 -48.68 -29.97
#